data_AF-A0A6P6NFQ2-F1
#
_entry.id   AF-A0A6P6NFQ2-F1
#
_cell.length_a   1.000
_cell.length_b   1.000
_cell.length_c   1.000
_cell.angle_alpha   90.00
_cell.angle_beta   90.00
_cell.angle_gamma   90.00
#
_symmetry.space_group_name_H-M   'P 1'
#
loop_
_entity.id
_entity.type
_entity.pdbx_description
1 polymer ?
#
loop_
_entity_poly.entity_id
_entity_poly.type
_entity_poly.pdbx_seq_one_letter_code
_entity_poly.pdbx_strand_id
1 'polypeptide(L)'
;MHVMQCHNKAFFTQFFFFFCIQVEAILVNIFGGIVNCAIIANGITKACRELELKVPLVVRLEGTNVQEAKRILSESGLPITSATDLDDAAKKAVAAISKN
;
A
#
# COMPACT_ATOMS: atom_id res chain seq x y z
N MET A 1 10.90 -8.25 -5.95
CA MET A 1 9.50 -7.96 -5.55
C MET A 1 9.18 -8.72 -4.27
N HIS A 2 9.21 -8.07 -3.12
CA HIS A 2 8.68 -8.67 -1.88
C HIS A 2 7.22 -8.23 -1.74
N VAL A 3 6.32 -9.22 -1.79
CA VAL A 3 4.87 -9.01 -1.65
C VAL A 3 4.52 -9.25 -0.19
N MET A 4 4.20 -8.19 0.55
CA MET A 4 3.73 -8.32 1.93
C MET A 4 2.19 -8.40 1.89
N GLN A 5 1.64 -9.62 1.94
CA GLN A 5 0.20 -9.81 2.15
C GLN A 5 -0.10 -9.76 3.64
N CYS A 6 -0.91 -8.78 4.06
CA CYS A 6 -1.33 -8.66 5.46
C CYS A 6 -2.72 -9.29 5.64
N HIS A 7 -2.77 -10.51 6.17
CA HIS A 7 -4.00 -11.18 6.60
C HIS A 7 -4.24 -10.94 8.12
N ASN A 8 -4.60 -9.71 8.47
CA ASN A 8 -5.30 -9.27 9.70
C ASN A 8 -4.70 -9.56 11.12
N LYS A 9 -4.83 -8.56 12.01
CA LYS A 9 -4.45 -8.48 13.45
C LYS A 9 -2.98 -8.31 13.84
N ALA A 10 -2.20 -7.46 13.17
CA ALA A 10 -0.97 -6.87 13.76
C ALA A 10 -0.47 -5.65 12.98
N PHE A 11 -1.36 -4.76 12.55
CA PHE A 11 -1.07 -3.75 11.52
C PHE A 11 -0.01 -2.69 11.91
N PHE A 12 0.57 -2.72 13.12
CA PHE A 12 1.44 -1.63 13.58
C PHE A 12 2.82 -2.00 14.13
N THR A 13 3.12 -3.27 14.46
CA THR A 13 4.36 -3.57 15.24
C THR A 13 5.49 -4.22 14.45
N GLN A 14 5.33 -4.48 13.15
CA GLN A 14 6.38 -5.14 12.37
C GLN A 14 6.47 -4.59 10.94
N PHE A 15 6.53 -3.25 10.78
CA PHE A 15 7.18 -2.65 9.61
C PHE A 15 8.70 -2.88 9.74
N PHE A 16 9.12 -4.15 9.63
CA PHE A 16 10.52 -4.54 9.53
C PHE A 16 11.01 -4.27 8.09
N PHE A 17 10.91 -3.00 7.67
CA PHE A 17 11.48 -2.51 6.42
C PHE A 17 12.96 -2.11 6.58
N PHE A 18 13.51 -2.25 7.79
CA PHE A 18 14.77 -1.61 8.18
C PHE A 18 16.04 -2.43 7.92
N PHE A 19 15.99 -3.62 7.30
CA PHE A 19 17.22 -4.39 7.04
C PHE A 19 17.22 -5.28 5.78
N CYS A 20 16.42 -4.94 4.77
CA CYS A 20 16.50 -5.59 3.46
C CYS A 20 16.99 -4.58 2.43
N ILE A 21 18.26 -4.73 2.03
CA ILE A 21 19.05 -3.79 1.21
C ILE A 21 18.56 -3.70 -0.25
N GLN A 22 17.42 -4.33 -0.60
CA GLN A 22 16.93 -4.50 -1.98
C GLN A 22 15.40 -4.33 -2.12
N VAL A 23 14.75 -3.52 -1.27
CA VAL A 23 13.33 -3.23 -1.51
C VAL A 23 13.18 -2.04 -2.46
N GLU A 24 12.77 -2.33 -3.68
CA GLU A 24 12.62 -1.34 -4.76
C GLU A 24 11.16 -0.86 -4.94
N ALA A 25 10.18 -1.64 -4.49
CA ALA A 25 8.77 -1.25 -4.44
C ALA A 25 8.02 -2.02 -3.36
N ILE A 26 6.93 -1.44 -2.88
CA ILE A 26 6.08 -2.03 -1.84
C ILE A 26 4.71 -2.31 -2.45
N LEU A 27 4.23 -3.55 -2.30
CA LEU A 27 2.85 -3.91 -2.62
C LEU A 27 2.09 -4.22 -1.31
N VAL A 28 1.09 -3.41 -1.01
CA VAL A 28 0.16 -3.60 0.12
C VAL A 28 -1.16 -4.12 -0.42
N ASN A 29 -1.54 -5.32 0.00
CA ASN A 29 -2.80 -5.95 -0.39
C ASN A 29 -3.64 -6.19 0.87
N ILE A 30 -4.75 -5.48 1.01
CA ILE A 30 -5.61 -5.55 2.20
C ILE A 30 -7.03 -5.93 1.82
N PHE A 31 -7.53 -6.97 2.47
CA PHE A 31 -8.93 -7.36 2.48
C PHE A 31 -9.58 -6.84 3.77
N GLY A 32 -10.27 -5.71 3.69
CA GLY A 32 -10.92 -5.05 4.82
C GLY A 32 -12.12 -5.82 5.37
N GLY A 33 -12.84 -6.57 4.54
CA GLY A 33 -14.07 -7.26 4.97
C GLY A 33 -15.05 -6.28 5.61
N ILE A 34 -15.25 -6.38 6.93
CA ILE A 34 -16.10 -5.48 7.75
C ILE A 34 -15.40 -4.12 8.03
N VAL A 35 -14.07 -4.06 7.98
CA VAL A 35 -13.30 -2.84 8.26
C VAL A 35 -13.42 -1.85 7.09
N ASN A 36 -13.65 -0.58 7.44
CA ASN A 36 -13.76 0.52 6.49
C ASN A 36 -12.38 0.84 5.86
N CYS A 37 -12.27 0.69 4.54
CA CYS A 37 -11.05 0.94 3.80
C CYS A 37 -10.56 2.40 3.88
N ALA A 38 -11.44 3.37 4.15
CA ALA A 38 -11.05 4.77 4.34
C ALA A 38 -10.19 4.96 5.61
N ILE A 39 -10.46 4.22 6.69
CA ILE A 39 -9.64 4.25 7.91
C ILE A 39 -8.25 3.69 7.60
N ILE A 40 -8.20 2.60 6.85
CA ILE A 40 -6.94 1.97 6.41
C ILE A 40 -6.13 2.92 5.53
N ALA A 41 -6.77 3.57 4.55
CA ALA A 41 -6.11 4.55 3.68
C ALA A 41 -5.51 5.72 4.46
N ASN A 42 -6.24 6.26 5.44
CA ASN A 42 -5.70 7.31 6.33
C ASN A 42 -4.50 6.82 7.16
N GLY A 43 -4.55 5.58 7.64
CA GLY A 43 -3.41 4.97 8.34
C GLY A 43 -2.18 4.84 7.45
N ILE A 44 -2.36 4.41 6.21
CA ILE A 44 -1.29 4.29 5.21
C ILE A 44 -0.69 5.66 4.90
N THR A 45 -1.50 6.67 4.60
CA THR A 45 -0.99 8.02 4.25
C THR A 45 -0.23 8.64 5.42
N LYS A 46 -0.74 8.48 6.66
CA LYS A 46 -0.04 8.93 7.87
C LYS A 46 1.31 8.24 8.03
N ALA A 47 1.35 6.91 7.96
CA ALA A 47 2.60 6.14 8.08
C ALA A 47 3.61 6.51 6.98
N CYS A 48 3.15 6.72 5.75
CA CYS A 48 4.03 7.12 4.65
C CYS A 48 4.68 8.50 4.86
N ARG A 49 3.95 9.44 5.48
CA ARG A 49 4.50 10.75 5.84
C ARG A 49 5.50 10.66 6.99
N GLU A 50 5.17 9.91 8.04
CA GLU A 50 6.04 9.75 9.21
C GLU A 50 7.35 9.02 8.89
N LEU A 51 7.30 8.06 7.97
CA LEU A 51 8.46 7.24 7.58
C LEU A 51 9.23 7.81 6.36
N GLU A 52 8.78 8.93 5.78
CA GLU A 52 9.36 9.54 4.58
C GLU A 52 9.66 8.52 3.47
N LEU A 53 8.65 7.70 3.13
CA LEU A 53 8.81 6.60 2.18
C LEU A 53 9.32 7.08 0.80
N LYS A 54 10.52 6.61 0.42
CA LYS A 54 11.18 6.97 -0.85
C LYS A 54 10.90 5.99 -1.99
N VAL A 55 10.36 4.82 -1.68
CA VAL A 55 10.05 3.78 -2.66
C VAL A 55 8.57 3.83 -3.05
N PRO A 56 8.23 3.52 -4.31
CA PRO A 56 6.85 3.52 -4.77
C PRO A 56 6.02 2.48 -4.02
N LEU A 57 4.81 2.89 -3.63
CA LEU A 57 3.85 2.06 -2.92
C LEU A 57 2.65 1.76 -3.82
N VAL A 58 2.34 0.49 -4.03
CA VAL A 58 1.12 0.04 -4.70
C VAL A 58 0.18 -0.53 -3.65
N VAL A 59 -1.07 -0.08 -3.64
CA VAL A 59 -2.07 -0.51 -2.66
C VAL A 59 -3.30 -1.07 -3.37
N ARG A 60 -3.64 -2.32 -3.05
CA ARG A 60 -4.94 -2.93 -3.41
C ARG A 60 -5.79 -3.01 -2.14
N LEU A 61 -6.96 -2.38 -2.20
CA LEU A 61 -7.96 -2.38 -1.13
C LEU A 61 -9.23 -3.08 -1.63
N GLU A 62 -9.68 -4.08 -0.88
CA GLU A 62 -10.99 -4.70 -1.06
C GLU A 62 -11.78 -4.65 0.24
N GLY A 63 -13.05 -4.27 0.20
CA GLY A 63 -13.88 -4.15 1.39
C GLY A 63 -14.93 -3.06 1.27
N THR A 64 -15.29 -2.44 2.39
CA THR A 64 -16.28 -1.34 2.44
C THR A 64 -15.60 0.02 2.23
N ASN A 65 -16.29 0.94 1.55
CA ASN A 65 -15.80 2.31 1.27
C ASN A 65 -14.46 2.38 0.50
N VAL A 66 -14.23 1.44 -0.42
CA VAL A 66 -13.02 1.44 -1.27
C VAL A 66 -12.91 2.71 -2.12
N GLN A 67 -14.03 3.27 -2.59
CA GLN A 67 -13.99 4.49 -3.41
C GLN A 67 -13.44 5.68 -2.63
N GLU A 68 -13.89 5.86 -1.39
CA GLU A 68 -13.39 6.90 -0.50
C GLU A 68 -11.91 6.66 -0.15
N ALA A 69 -11.54 5.41 0.11
CA ALA A 69 -10.16 5.04 0.35
C ALA A 69 -9.24 5.40 -0.84
N LYS A 70 -9.67 5.10 -2.07
CA LYS A 70 -8.93 5.47 -3.30
C LYS A 70 -8.79 6.98 -3.43
N ARG A 71 -9.84 7.74 -3.12
CA ARG A 71 -9.80 9.20 -3.11
C ARG A 71 -8.75 9.73 -2.13
N ILE A 72 -8.78 9.27 -0.88
CA ILE A 72 -7.80 9.63 0.17
C ILE A 72 -6.36 9.33 -0.30
N LEU A 73 -6.13 8.16 -0.90
CA LEU A 73 -4.80 7.80 -1.41
C LEU A 73 -4.37 8.72 -2.57
N SER A 74 -5.26 9.03 -3.50
CA SER A 74 -4.97 9.89 -4.66
C SER A 74 -4.72 11.36 -4.30
N GLU A 75 -5.45 11.88 -3.31
CA GLU A 75 -5.33 13.27 -2.85
C GLU A 75 -4.16 13.46 -1.87
N SER A 76 -3.50 12.38 -1.44
CA SER A 76 -2.41 12.43 -0.47
C SER A 76 -1.13 13.11 -1.01
N GLY A 77 -0.96 13.19 -2.33
CA GLY A 77 0.26 13.71 -2.95
C GLY A 77 1.51 12.85 -2.69
N LEU A 78 1.34 11.63 -2.18
CA LEU A 78 2.40 10.65 -1.95
C LEU A 78 2.56 9.73 -3.17
N PRO A 79 3.72 9.05 -3.34
CA PRO A 79 3.96 8.11 -4.45
C PRO A 79 3.19 6.79 -4.25
N ILE A 80 1.87 6.88 -4.12
CA ILE A 80 0.96 5.77 -3.87
C ILE A 80 0.10 5.52 -5.10
N THR A 81 0.13 4.30 -5.62
CA THR A 81 -0.69 3.87 -6.74
C THR A 81 -1.76 2.91 -6.26
N SER A 82 -3.03 3.22 -6.52
CA SER A 82 -4.14 2.30 -6.22
C SER A 82 -4.26 1.22 -7.31
N ALA A 83 -4.49 -0.02 -6.91
CA ALA A 83 -4.76 -1.14 -7.79
C ALA A 83 -6.21 -1.64 -7.67
N THR A 84 -6.75 -2.21 -8.75
CA THR A 84 -8.13 -2.73 -8.82
C THR A 84 -8.24 -4.18 -8.38
N ASP A 85 -7.26 -4.99 -8.76
CA ASP A 85 -7.21 -6.42 -8.51
C ASP A 85 -5.74 -6.85 -8.32
N LEU A 86 -5.51 -8.14 -8.05
CA LEU A 86 -4.17 -8.62 -7.77
C LEU A 86 -3.24 -8.55 -8.99
N ASP A 87 -3.77 -8.82 -10.18
CA ASP A 87 -2.98 -8.83 -11.42
C ASP A 87 -2.56 -7.41 -11.80
N ASP A 88 -3.48 -6.45 -11.71
CA ASP A 88 -3.21 -5.03 -11.86
C ASP A 88 -2.20 -4.54 -10.82
N ALA A 89 -2.34 -4.96 -9.55
CA ALA A 89 -1.41 -4.58 -8.50
C ALA A 89 0.00 -5.11 -8.76
N ALA A 90 0.12 -6.36 -9.22
CA ALA A 90 1.38 -6.98 -9.57
C ALA A 90 2.05 -6.25 -10.75
N LYS A 91 1.29 -5.99 -11.83
CA LYS A 91 1.79 -5.26 -13.01
C LYS A 91 2.27 -3.86 -12.64
N LYS A 92 1.51 -3.12 -11.84
CA LYS A 92 1.87 -1.78 -11.37
C LYS A 92 3.13 -1.80 -10.50
N ALA A 93 3.25 -2.76 -9.60
CA ALA A 93 4.41 -2.86 -8.72
C ALA A 93 5.70 -3.20 -9.50
N VAL A 94 5.63 -4.06 -10.52
CA VAL A 94 6.77 -4.33 -11.41
C VAL A 94 7.11 -3.12 -12.28
N ALA A 95 6.10 -2.44 -12.82
CA ALA A 95 6.28 -1.23 -13.62
C ALA A 95 6.91 -0.09 -12.81
N ALA A 96 6.59 0.01 -11.52
CA ALA A 96 7.13 1.02 -10.61
C ALA A 96 8.64 0.85 -10.35
N ILE A 97 9.17 -0.37 -10.47
CA ILE A 97 10.60 -0.68 -10.30
C ILE A 97 11.39 -0.37 -11.59
N SER A 98 10.76 -0.43 -12.76
CA SER A 98 11.44 -0.49 -14.06
C SER A 98 11.93 0.86 -14.62
N LYS A 99 12.19 1.87 -13.78
CA LYS A 99 12.81 3.13 -14.21
C LYS A 99 14.26 3.21 -13.73
N ASN A 100 15.14 2.84 -14.65
CA ASN A 100 16.54 3.25 -14.69
C ASN A 100 16.63 4.72 -15.11
#